data_AF-A0A1E8BVQ9-F1
#
_entry.id   AF-A0A1E8BVQ9-F1
#
_cell.length_a   1.000
_cell.length_b   1.000
_cell.length_c   1.000
_cell.angle_alpha   90.00
_cell.angle_beta   90.00
_cell.angle_gamma   90.00
#
_symmetry.space_group_name_H-M   'P 1'
#
loop_
_entity.id
_entity.type
_entity.pdbx_description
1 polymer ?
#
loop_
_entity_poly.entity_id
_entity_poly.type
_entity_poly.pdbx_seq_one_letter_code
_entity_poly.pdbx_strand_id
1 'polypeptide(L)'
;MGFAEDTCNYIRIGTGKEIGQLIKVEDVTTGRKYGPEDYGWGTLSVVSGGTSRVIGKVVGKIGDLEKKGKALEAAAKNVSNGRFDVAAFDKKIAKMNVNERVAEIKTVSRKVANQKGWKKDNKRTKMNKREVYYDKKTDTYYAIDTQHGRFEVVNSKGKHQGEVDFNLNQTKPADKSGGHDLIMS
;
A
#
# COMPACT_ATOMS: atom_id res chain seq x y z
N MET A 1 7.02 -21.03 47.68
CA MET A 1 5.83 -20.65 46.90
C MET A 1 5.73 -19.13 46.88
N GLY A 2 5.68 -18.51 45.71
CA GLY A 2 5.43 -17.07 45.56
C GLY A 2 6.27 -16.42 44.46
N PHE A 3 6.06 -16.82 43.20
CA PHE A 3 6.49 -16.02 42.07
C PHE A 3 5.53 -14.84 41.96
N ALA A 4 6.03 -13.62 42.19
CA ALA A 4 5.28 -12.42 41.90
C ALA A 4 5.19 -12.30 40.37
N GLU A 5 4.00 -12.53 39.84
CA GLU A 5 3.67 -12.26 38.45
C GLU A 5 3.61 -10.74 38.28
N ASP A 6 4.76 -10.14 37.97
CA ASP A 6 4.81 -8.74 37.54
C ASP A 6 4.09 -8.62 36.20
N THR A 7 2.85 -8.16 36.28
CA THR A 7 1.96 -7.86 35.16
C THR A 7 2.62 -6.85 34.23
N CYS A 8 3.20 -7.34 33.13
CA CYS A 8 3.79 -6.49 32.11
C CYS A 8 2.66 -5.75 31.36
N ASN A 9 2.53 -4.45 31.66
CA ASN A 9 1.50 -3.56 31.14
C ASN A 9 1.44 -3.58 29.60
N TYR A 10 0.24 -3.79 29.06
CA TYR A 10 -0.04 -3.75 27.63
C TYR A 10 0.13 -2.34 27.06
N ILE A 11 1.05 -2.18 26.11
CA ILE A 11 1.27 -0.93 25.38
C ILE A 11 0.51 -0.99 24.03
N ARG A 12 -0.45 -0.08 23.82
CA ARG A 12 -1.16 0.13 22.55
C ARG A 12 -0.75 1.48 21.95
N ILE A 13 -0.17 1.49 20.75
CA ILE A 13 0.33 2.71 20.07
C ILE A 13 0.00 2.70 18.56
N GLY A 14 -0.68 3.73 18.06
CA GLY A 14 -0.76 4.15 16.63
C GLY A 14 0.07 5.42 16.43
N THR A 15 0.53 5.87 15.25
CA THR A 15 -0.03 5.92 13.88
C THR A 15 1.08 5.73 12.83
N GLY A 16 0.73 5.37 11.58
CA GLY A 16 1.68 4.83 10.60
C GLY A 16 2.03 5.65 9.35
N LYS A 17 2.88 5.03 8.53
CA LYS A 17 2.91 4.98 7.06
C LYS A 17 3.82 3.80 6.69
N GLU A 18 3.31 2.96 5.79
CA GLU A 18 3.68 1.62 5.29
C GLU A 18 5.01 0.91 5.59
N ILE A 19 6.01 1.45 6.29
CA ILE A 19 7.24 0.69 6.53
C ILE A 19 8.02 1.20 7.75
N GLY A 20 8.06 0.35 8.78
CA GLY A 20 8.81 0.55 10.03
C GLY A 20 8.13 1.50 11.01
N GLN A 21 7.50 0.96 12.06
CA GLN A 21 7.02 1.75 13.19
C GLN A 21 7.99 1.56 14.36
N LEU A 22 8.69 2.62 14.78
CA LEU A 22 9.53 2.62 15.98
C LEU A 22 8.67 3.02 17.20
N ILE A 23 8.79 2.21 18.26
CA ILE A 23 7.90 2.13 19.43
C ILE A 23 8.22 3.26 20.42
N LYS A 24 7.21 3.86 21.08
CA LYS A 24 7.41 4.86 22.15
C LYS A 24 7.94 4.16 23.42
N VAL A 25 9.02 4.68 23.98
CA VAL A 25 9.82 4.01 25.02
C VAL A 25 9.72 4.74 26.37
N GLU A 26 8.64 4.48 27.13
CA GLU A 26 8.44 5.01 28.50
C GLU A 26 7.93 3.91 29.43
N ASP A 27 8.54 3.78 30.62
CA ASP A 27 8.07 2.89 31.70
C ASP A 27 6.79 3.47 32.32
N VAL A 28 5.67 2.78 32.13
CA VAL A 28 4.33 3.27 32.52
C VAL A 28 4.10 3.25 34.04
N THR A 29 4.99 2.63 34.81
CA THR A 29 4.87 2.44 36.26
C THR A 29 5.67 3.48 37.03
N THR A 30 6.82 3.89 36.48
CA THR A 30 7.76 4.82 37.11
C THR A 30 7.90 6.14 36.37
N GLY A 31 7.33 6.28 35.18
CA GLY A 31 7.51 7.44 34.30
C GLY A 31 8.94 7.60 33.78
N ARG A 32 9.81 6.61 34.03
CA ARG A 32 11.21 6.64 33.62
C ARG A 32 11.29 6.36 32.12
N LYS A 33 11.90 7.27 31.37
CA LYS A 33 12.29 7.02 29.98
C LYS A 33 13.38 5.96 29.97
N TYR A 34 13.20 4.88 29.20
CA TYR A 34 14.29 3.92 29.06
C TYR A 34 15.42 4.56 28.27
N GLY A 35 16.64 4.40 28.79
CA GLY A 35 17.87 4.82 28.15
C GLY A 35 18.31 3.82 27.06
N PRO A 36 19.27 4.21 26.21
CA PRO A 36 19.76 3.37 25.12
C PRO A 36 20.40 2.06 25.59
N GLU A 37 20.88 2.00 26.84
CA GLU A 37 21.48 0.82 27.45
C GLU A 37 20.47 -0.12 28.13
N ASP A 38 19.23 0.34 28.31
CA ASP A 38 18.19 -0.47 28.96
C ASP A 38 17.76 -1.62 28.04
N TYR A 39 17.48 -2.77 28.65
CA TYR A 39 17.07 -3.95 27.91
C TYR A 39 15.54 -3.97 27.78
N GLY A 40 15.06 -4.11 26.55
CA GLY A 40 13.63 -4.12 26.26
C GLY A 40 13.26 -5.21 25.26
N TRP A 41 11.95 -5.39 25.11
CA TRP A 41 11.37 -6.24 24.09
C TRP A 41 10.42 -5.43 23.22
N GLY A 42 10.34 -5.79 21.93
CA GLY A 42 9.52 -5.11 20.95
C GLY A 42 8.85 -6.10 19.99
N THR A 43 7.88 -5.61 19.23
CA THR A 43 7.21 -6.39 18.18
C THR A 43 7.51 -5.79 16.82
N LEU A 44 7.87 -6.63 15.87
CA LEU A 44 7.97 -6.26 14.46
C LEU A 44 6.62 -6.52 13.80
N SER A 45 6.03 -5.47 13.24
CA SER A 45 4.72 -5.54 12.59
C SER A 45 4.78 -5.05 11.15
N VAL A 46 4.09 -5.74 10.25
CA VAL A 46 3.84 -5.30 8.88
C VAL A 46 2.44 -4.71 8.79
N VAL A 47 2.32 -3.51 8.24
CA VAL A 47 1.04 -2.82 8.03
C VAL A 47 0.72 -2.82 6.54
N SER A 48 -0.37 -3.48 6.14
CA SER A 48 -0.87 -3.48 4.76
C SER A 48 -2.36 -3.18 4.75
N GLY A 49 -2.76 -2.14 4.00
CA GLY A 49 -4.17 -1.79 3.83
C GLY A 49 -4.92 -1.52 5.14
N GLY A 50 -4.26 -0.93 6.14
CA GLY A 50 -4.84 -0.64 7.47
C GLY A 50 -4.88 -1.83 8.44
N THR A 51 -4.46 -3.03 8.01
CA THR A 51 -4.33 -4.21 8.88
C THR A 51 -2.87 -4.36 9.34
N SER A 52 -2.65 -4.51 10.64
CA SER A 52 -1.31 -4.78 11.22
C SER A 52 -1.16 -6.26 11.53
N ARG A 53 -0.06 -6.88 11.07
CA ARG A 53 0.31 -8.27 11.41
C ARG A 53 1.66 -8.30 12.11
N VAL A 54 1.72 -8.84 13.31
CA VAL A 54 2.98 -9.09 14.03
C VAL A 54 3.70 -10.25 13.35
N ILE A 55 4.93 -10.02 12.89
CA ILE A 55 5.75 -11.01 12.19
C ILE A 55 6.95 -11.48 13.02
N GLY A 56 7.20 -10.88 14.18
CA GLY A 56 8.25 -11.32 15.09
C GLY A 56 8.28 -10.55 16.40
N LYS A 57 8.88 -11.15 17.41
CA LYS A 57 9.26 -10.49 18.66
C LYS A 57 10.78 -10.31 18.66
N VAL A 58 11.25 -9.17 19.13
CA VAL A 58 12.67 -8.85 19.25
C VAL A 58 12.99 -8.48 20.69
N VAL A 59 14.20 -8.82 21.13
CA VAL A 59 14.70 -8.51 22.47
C VAL A 59 16.11 -7.93 22.34
N GLY A 60 16.44 -6.93 23.14
CA GLY A 60 17.75 -6.29 23.07
C GLY A 60 17.81 -4.94 23.77
N LYS A 61 18.98 -4.32 23.74
CA LYS A 61 19.17 -2.93 24.18
C LYS A 61 18.33 -2.00 23.34
N ILE A 62 17.63 -1.05 23.97
CA ILE A 62 16.77 -0.08 23.29
C ILE A 62 17.54 0.66 22.18
N GLY A 63 18.74 1.16 22.45
CA GLY A 63 19.52 1.92 21.47
C GLY A 63 19.88 1.11 20.21
N ASP A 64 20.08 -0.20 20.34
CA ASP A 64 20.34 -1.09 19.21
C ASP A 64 19.06 -1.39 18.42
N LEU A 65 17.94 -1.58 19.12
CA LEU A 65 16.64 -1.78 18.49
C LEU A 65 16.20 -0.52 17.72
N GLU A 66 16.47 0.68 18.25
CA GLU A 66 16.20 1.95 17.56
C GLU A 66 17.05 2.13 16.30
N LYS A 67 18.36 1.85 16.37
CA LYS A 67 19.25 1.90 15.20
C LYS A 67 18.82 0.92 14.12
N LYS A 68 18.49 -0.32 14.50
CA LYS A 68 17.97 -1.35 13.58
C LYS A 68 16.64 -0.95 12.98
N GLY A 69 15.73 -0.39 13.79
CA GLY A 69 14.44 0.11 13.32
C GLY A 69 14.58 1.25 12.31
N LYS A 70 15.46 2.24 12.56
CA LYS A 70 15.77 3.32 11.61
C LYS A 70 16.41 2.81 10.32
N ALA A 71 17.31 1.82 10.41
CA ALA A 71 17.92 1.20 9.24
C ALA A 71 16.89 0.43 8.40
N LEU A 72 15.97 -0.29 9.05
CA LEU A 72 14.84 -0.96 8.40
C LEU A 72 13.88 0.04 7.75
N GLU A 73 13.54 1.13 8.44
CA GLU A 73 12.72 2.21 7.89
C GLU A 73 13.39 2.87 6.67
N ALA A 74 14.70 3.11 6.73
CA ALA A 74 15.46 3.65 5.60
C ALA A 74 15.55 2.65 4.43
N ALA A 75 15.89 1.39 4.69
CA ALA A 75 15.91 0.33 3.68
C ALA A 75 14.54 0.17 3.02
N ALA A 76 13.49 0.25 3.83
CA ALA A 76 12.14 0.18 3.33
C ALA A 76 11.71 1.40 2.51
N LYS A 77 12.05 2.62 2.94
CA LYS A 77 11.84 3.84 2.12
C LYS A 77 12.56 3.72 0.77
N ASN A 78 13.69 3.03 0.71
CA ASN A 78 14.37 2.70 -0.54
C ASN A 78 13.66 1.58 -1.33
N VAL A 79 13.01 0.62 -0.68
CA VAL A 79 12.11 -0.35 -1.34
C VAL A 79 10.85 0.32 -1.89
N SER A 80 10.31 1.36 -1.24
CA SER A 80 9.23 2.19 -1.83
C SER A 80 9.68 3.03 -3.04
N ASN A 81 10.99 3.14 -3.28
CA ASN A 81 11.54 3.70 -4.53
C ASN A 81 11.81 2.62 -5.59
N GLY A 82 11.54 1.34 -5.30
CA GLY A 82 11.49 0.27 -6.29
C GLY A 82 10.27 0.48 -7.19
N ARG A 83 10.42 1.38 -8.17
CA ARG A 83 9.47 1.62 -9.26
C ARG A 83 8.98 0.27 -9.77
N PHE A 84 7.67 0.10 -9.89
CA PHE A 84 7.08 -1.16 -10.33
C PHE A 84 7.71 -1.56 -11.67
N ASP A 85 8.25 -2.77 -11.77
CA ASP A 85 8.87 -3.23 -13.02
C ASP A 85 7.78 -3.60 -14.04
N VAL A 86 7.36 -2.59 -14.81
CA VAL A 86 6.32 -2.72 -15.84
C VAL A 86 6.75 -3.74 -16.90
N ALA A 87 8.03 -3.77 -17.26
CA ALA A 87 8.52 -4.66 -18.31
C ALA A 87 8.49 -6.14 -17.87
N ALA A 88 8.86 -6.42 -16.62
CA ALA A 88 8.74 -7.77 -16.06
C ALA A 88 7.27 -8.18 -15.92
N PHE A 89 6.39 -7.24 -15.51
CA PHE A 89 4.97 -7.51 -15.40
C PHE A 89 4.32 -7.82 -16.76
N ASP A 90 4.62 -7.05 -17.79
CA ASP A 90 4.12 -7.26 -19.14
C ASP A 90 4.54 -8.65 -19.67
N LYS A 91 5.81 -9.02 -19.49
CA LYS A 91 6.31 -10.37 -19.83
C LYS A 91 5.60 -11.48 -19.06
N LYS A 92 5.19 -11.21 -17.81
CA LYS A 92 4.46 -12.17 -16.97
C LYS A 92 3.04 -12.38 -17.50
N ILE A 93 2.26 -11.31 -17.68
CA ILE A 93 0.85 -11.41 -18.11
C ILE A 93 0.70 -11.91 -19.56
N ALA A 94 1.71 -11.69 -20.40
CA ALA A 94 1.72 -12.21 -21.78
C ALA A 94 1.70 -13.75 -21.85
N LYS A 95 2.24 -14.42 -20.82
CA LYS A 95 2.32 -15.89 -20.73
C LYS A 95 1.14 -16.52 -20.00
N MET A 96 0.31 -15.72 -19.33
CA MET A 96 -0.83 -16.19 -18.55
C MET A 96 -2.02 -16.48 -19.44
N ASN A 97 -2.87 -17.41 -18.99
CA ASN A 97 -4.20 -17.55 -19.59
C ASN A 97 -5.08 -16.34 -19.23
N VAL A 98 -6.19 -16.17 -19.94
CA VAL A 98 -7.05 -14.98 -19.83
C VAL A 98 -7.54 -14.76 -18.39
N ASN A 99 -7.97 -15.81 -17.69
CA ASN A 99 -8.55 -15.69 -16.35
C ASN A 99 -7.50 -15.31 -15.31
N GLU A 100 -6.32 -15.96 -15.37
CA GLU A 100 -5.18 -15.64 -14.51
C GLU A 100 -4.68 -14.21 -14.74
N ARG A 101 -4.54 -13.82 -16.01
CA ARG A 101 -4.13 -12.47 -16.40
C ARG A 101 -5.07 -11.42 -15.80
N VAL A 102 -6.38 -11.60 -15.96
CA VAL A 102 -7.39 -10.68 -15.42
C VAL A 102 -7.29 -10.58 -13.89
N ALA A 103 -7.17 -11.71 -13.19
CA ALA A 103 -7.07 -11.76 -11.73
C ALA A 103 -5.79 -11.08 -11.21
N GLU A 104 -4.66 -11.31 -11.87
CA GLU A 104 -3.38 -10.71 -11.54
C GLU A 104 -3.40 -9.19 -11.75
N ILE A 105 -3.88 -8.73 -12.91
CA ILE A 105 -4.02 -7.30 -13.23
C ILE A 105 -4.89 -6.59 -12.19
N LYS A 106 -6.04 -7.16 -11.82
CA LYS A 106 -6.92 -6.60 -10.78
C LYS A 106 -6.24 -6.54 -9.41
N THR A 107 -5.39 -7.53 -9.10
CA THR A 107 -4.66 -7.56 -7.83
C THR A 107 -3.61 -6.47 -7.76
N VAL A 108 -2.82 -6.29 -8.82
CA VAL A 108 -1.83 -5.21 -8.87
C VAL A 108 -2.49 -3.83 -8.90
N SER A 109 -3.55 -3.67 -9.71
CA SER A 109 -4.29 -2.40 -9.80
C SER A 109 -4.85 -1.97 -8.44
N ARG A 110 -5.39 -2.90 -7.65
CA ARG A 110 -5.85 -2.64 -6.27
C ARG A 110 -4.71 -2.17 -5.36
N LYS A 111 -3.53 -2.76 -5.48
CA LYS A 111 -2.35 -2.32 -4.70
C LYS A 111 -1.97 -0.89 -5.06
N VAL A 112 -1.90 -0.57 -6.35
CA VAL A 112 -1.61 0.81 -6.83
C VAL A 112 -2.66 1.79 -6.31
N ALA A 113 -3.95 1.47 -6.44
CA ALA A 113 -5.04 2.30 -5.96
C ALA A 113 -4.95 2.55 -4.44
N ASN A 114 -4.70 1.50 -3.65
CA ASN A 114 -4.55 1.61 -2.20
C ASN A 114 -3.35 2.49 -1.81
N GLN A 115 -2.20 2.31 -2.46
CA GLN A 115 -1.00 3.14 -2.23
C GLN A 115 -1.24 4.61 -2.56
N LYS A 116 -2.01 4.90 -3.61
CA LYS A 116 -2.37 6.27 -4.01
C LYS A 116 -3.53 6.86 -3.19
N GLY A 117 -4.25 6.02 -2.44
CA GLY A 117 -5.43 6.42 -1.67
C GLY A 117 -6.69 6.60 -2.52
N TRP A 118 -6.74 5.97 -3.70
CA TRP A 118 -7.91 6.00 -4.57
C TRP A 118 -9.00 5.07 -4.04
N LYS A 119 -10.25 5.49 -4.20
CA LYS A 119 -11.41 4.70 -3.73
C LYS A 119 -12.08 4.00 -4.90
N LYS A 120 -12.42 2.72 -4.73
CA LYS A 120 -13.20 2.00 -5.73
C LYS A 120 -14.59 2.62 -5.85
N ASP A 121 -14.99 2.97 -7.07
CA ASP A 121 -16.34 3.45 -7.37
C ASP A 121 -17.21 2.28 -7.84
N ASN A 122 -18.02 1.75 -6.92
CA ASN A 122 -18.88 0.61 -7.20
C ASN A 122 -19.98 0.93 -8.22
N LYS A 123 -20.49 2.17 -8.25
CA LYS A 123 -21.53 2.58 -9.20
C LYS A 123 -20.94 2.56 -10.61
N ARG A 124 -19.83 3.27 -10.83
CA ARG A 124 -19.12 3.31 -12.13
C ARG A 124 -18.64 1.93 -12.55
N THR A 125 -18.19 1.13 -11.59
CA THR A 125 -17.74 -0.23 -11.87
C THR A 125 -18.87 -1.08 -12.45
N LYS A 126 -20.06 -1.02 -11.85
CA LYS A 126 -21.21 -1.78 -12.30
C LYS A 126 -21.72 -1.32 -13.67
N MET A 127 -21.84 -0.01 -13.87
CA MET A 127 -22.38 0.54 -15.12
C MET A 127 -21.47 0.29 -16.32
N ASN A 128 -20.15 0.38 -16.11
CA ASN A 128 -19.18 0.26 -17.20
C ASN A 128 -18.64 -1.16 -17.36
N LYS A 129 -19.04 -2.11 -16.50
CA LYS A 129 -18.54 -3.49 -16.48
C LYS A 129 -17.00 -3.58 -16.41
N ARG A 130 -16.35 -2.56 -15.87
CA ARG A 130 -14.90 -2.42 -15.66
C ARG A 130 -14.66 -1.98 -14.24
N GLU A 131 -13.62 -2.44 -13.57
CA GLU A 131 -13.32 -1.91 -12.23
C GLU A 131 -12.79 -0.48 -12.33
N VAL A 132 -13.42 0.45 -11.61
CA VAL A 132 -13.11 1.88 -11.66
C VAL A 132 -12.73 2.38 -10.26
N TYR A 133 -11.66 3.16 -10.19
CA TYR A 133 -11.21 3.88 -9.00
C TYR A 133 -11.32 5.38 -9.22
N TYR A 134 -11.59 6.12 -8.16
CA TYR A 134 -11.69 7.58 -8.16
C TYR A 134 -10.60 8.18 -7.28
N ASP A 135 -9.86 9.12 -7.86
CA ASP A 135 -8.93 9.98 -7.15
C ASP A 135 -9.59 11.33 -6.84
N LYS A 136 -9.93 11.51 -5.57
CA LYS A 136 -10.53 12.75 -5.08
C LYS A 136 -9.58 13.97 -5.21
N LYS A 137 -8.27 13.77 -5.24
CA LYS A 137 -7.30 14.87 -5.28
C LYS A 137 -7.27 15.57 -6.62
N THR A 138 -7.45 14.79 -7.69
CA THR A 138 -7.33 15.22 -9.09
C THR A 138 -8.67 15.19 -9.82
N ASP A 139 -9.75 14.81 -9.13
CA ASP A 139 -11.08 14.61 -9.72
C ASP A 139 -11.05 13.69 -10.97
N THR A 140 -10.27 12.61 -10.87
CA THR A 140 -9.96 11.72 -11.99
C THR A 140 -10.39 10.29 -11.70
N TYR A 141 -10.93 9.63 -12.71
CA TYR A 141 -11.29 8.22 -12.69
C TYR A 141 -10.23 7.39 -13.41
N TYR A 142 -9.94 6.21 -12.85
CA TYR A 142 -9.00 5.23 -13.38
C TYR A 142 -9.74 3.90 -13.58
N ALA A 143 -10.01 3.54 -14.83
CA ALA A 143 -10.64 2.27 -15.16
C ALA A 143 -9.58 1.23 -15.52
N ILE A 144 -9.69 0.02 -14.97
CA ILE A 144 -8.75 -1.05 -15.29
C ILE A 144 -8.96 -1.51 -16.74
N ASP A 145 -7.88 -1.54 -17.52
CA ASP A 145 -7.76 -2.36 -18.72
C ASP A 145 -7.13 -3.71 -18.38
N THR A 146 -7.96 -4.75 -18.37
CA THR A 146 -7.56 -6.11 -18.04
C THR A 146 -6.90 -6.86 -19.19
N GLN A 147 -6.81 -6.27 -20.38
CA GLN A 147 -6.11 -6.85 -21.51
C GLN A 147 -4.62 -6.51 -21.45
N HIS A 148 -4.31 -5.22 -21.28
CA HIS A 148 -2.93 -4.72 -21.31
C HIS A 148 -2.33 -4.50 -19.91
N GLY A 149 -3.14 -4.55 -18.84
CA GLY A 149 -2.65 -4.27 -17.49
C GLY A 149 -2.30 -2.79 -17.32
N ARG A 150 -3.24 -1.92 -17.68
CA ARG A 150 -3.10 -0.46 -17.68
C ARG A 150 -4.33 0.19 -17.05
N PHE A 151 -4.25 1.49 -16.79
CA PHE A 151 -5.42 2.30 -16.45
C PHE A 151 -5.80 3.19 -17.62
N GLU A 152 -7.09 3.22 -17.97
CA GLU A 152 -7.67 4.32 -18.73
C GLU A 152 -7.90 5.47 -17.77
N VAL A 153 -7.36 6.63 -18.09
CA VAL A 153 -7.53 7.86 -17.32
C VAL A 153 -8.73 8.59 -17.89
N VAL A 154 -9.68 8.96 -17.03
CA VAL A 154 -10.96 9.52 -17.43
C VAL A 154 -11.30 10.69 -16.53
N ASN A 155 -11.70 11.82 -17.11
CA ASN A 155 -12.07 12.99 -16.32
C ASN A 155 -13.46 12.82 -15.66
N SER A 156 -13.86 13.77 -14.82
CA SER A 156 -15.16 13.71 -14.12
C SER A 156 -16.39 13.78 -15.02
N LYS A 157 -16.23 14.16 -16.30
CA LYS A 157 -17.29 14.10 -17.32
C LYS A 157 -17.36 12.74 -18.03
N GLY A 158 -16.50 11.79 -17.66
CA GLY A 158 -16.43 10.49 -18.29
C GLY A 158 -15.61 10.47 -19.56
N LYS A 159 -14.91 11.55 -19.91
CA LYS A 159 -14.11 11.61 -21.14
C LYS A 159 -12.71 11.05 -20.94
N HIS A 160 -12.32 10.13 -21.81
CA HIS A 160 -11.00 9.53 -21.79
C HIS A 160 -9.90 10.57 -22.05
N GLN A 161 -8.81 10.47 -21.29
CA GLN A 161 -7.67 11.39 -21.27
C GLN A 161 -6.37 10.71 -21.69
N GLY A 162 -6.37 9.39 -21.85
CA GLY A 162 -5.21 8.59 -22.21
C GLY A 162 -5.02 7.38 -21.31
N GLU A 163 -4.03 6.58 -21.65
CA GLU A 163 -3.69 5.33 -20.96
C GLU A 163 -2.41 5.54 -20.12
N VAL A 164 -2.36 4.98 -18.92
CA VAL A 164 -1.16 4.97 -18.07
C VAL A 164 -0.80 3.56 -17.58
N ASP A 165 0.49 3.34 -17.38
CA ASP A 165 1.01 2.13 -16.71
C ASP A 165 0.81 2.18 -15.18
N PHE A 166 1.23 1.13 -14.48
CA PHE A 166 1.12 1.03 -13.01
C PHE A 166 2.10 1.93 -12.24
N ASN A 167 3.02 2.59 -12.93
CA ASN A 167 3.81 3.70 -12.39
C ASN A 167 3.20 5.08 -12.71
N LEU A 168 2.05 5.11 -13.38
CA LEU A 168 1.36 6.30 -13.87
C LEU A 168 2.10 7.06 -14.98
N ASN A 169 2.96 6.38 -15.74
CA ASN A 169 3.50 6.96 -16.96
C ASN A 169 2.50 6.81 -18.09
N GLN A 170 2.33 7.86 -18.88
CA GLN A 170 1.47 7.84 -20.04
C GLN A 170 2.02 6.89 -21.11
N THR A 171 1.17 5.98 -21.58
CA THR A 171 1.49 5.01 -22.65
C THR A 171 0.76 5.34 -23.93
N LYS A 172 -0.42 5.98 -23.85
CA LYS A 172 -1.20 6.43 -25.01
C LYS A 172 -1.88 7.77 -24.75
N PRO A 173 -2.10 8.58 -25.80
CA PRO A 173 -2.89 9.81 -25.71
C PRO A 173 -4.39 9.50 -25.59
N ALA A 174 -5.18 10.54 -25.30
CA ALA A 174 -6.63 10.49 -25.34
C ALA A 174 -7.14 10.03 -26.72
N ASP A 175 -8.14 9.16 -26.73
CA ASP A 175 -8.83 8.78 -27.96
C ASP A 175 -9.91 9.83 -28.30
N LYS A 176 -10.11 10.07 -29.60
CA LYS A 176 -11.16 11.00 -30.07
C LYS A 176 -12.48 10.27 -30.36
N SER A 177 -12.47 8.94 -30.38
CA SER A 177 -13.63 8.10 -30.66
C SER A 177 -14.61 8.01 -29.50
N GLY A 178 -14.15 8.21 -28.26
CA GLY A 178 -14.96 8.04 -27.05
C GLY A 178 -15.21 6.58 -26.69
N GLY A 179 -14.52 5.62 -27.32
CA GLY A 179 -14.68 4.19 -27.04
C GLY A 179 -14.21 3.81 -25.64
N HIS A 180 -13.36 4.64 -25.04
CA HIS A 180 -12.87 4.47 -23.68
C HIS A 180 -13.50 5.43 -22.66
N ASP A 181 -14.54 6.17 -23.07
CA ASP A 181 -15.31 7.00 -22.16
C ASP A 181 -16.05 6.14 -21.11
N LEU A 182 -16.24 6.70 -19.92
CA LEU A 182 -17.06 6.09 -18.88
C LEU A 182 -18.46 6.71 -18.87
N ILE A 183 -19.46 5.85 -18.69
CA ILE A 183 -20.84 6.26 -18.43
C ILE A 183 -20.91 6.90 -17.03
N MET A 184 -21.30 8.17 -17.00
CA MET A 184 -21.33 9.01 -15.80
C MET A 184 -22.71 9.24 -15.17
N SER A 185 -23.78 8.75 -15.77
CA SER A 185 -25.13 8.88 -15.19
C SER A 185 -25.96 7.66 -15.50
#